data_AF-A0A317KWA7-F1
#
_entry.id   AF-A0A317KWA7-F1
#
_cell.length_a   1.000
_cell.length_b   1.000
_cell.length_c   1.000
_cell.angle_alpha   90.00
_cell.angle_beta   90.00
_cell.angle_gamma   90.00
#
_symmetry.space_group_name_H-M   'P 1'
#
loop_
_entity.id
_entity.type
_entity.pdbx_description
1 polymer ?
#
loop_
_entity_poly.entity_id
_entity_poly.type
_entity_poly.pdbx_seq_one_letter_code
_entity_poly.pdbx_strand_id
1 'polypeptide(L)'
;MKKAIISIATIIGITLILTLIYYQNSEPTLPTDQLVQQNKTPQKQQEPEPLQPIGVTEKLGYSLQNDEVQMTYDNGETWMKVPIEKQDLFEITYRGNEQELEEGSFIFSEELTGFLYSKAGNIVFHYSRDKGETWQEAIVRNSPFPMRFRKIDFIDSSFGYAIFTGDKAMSQEESFVYLTFNGGETWQKTNHPGVTRLIADGGFVDHQTGFLSFGILNPEAPELHVSQDGGKSWTKAQINMPNKYDRVFVIAEVPFIEDDHLALLIHQGRSGDYMGGKVKGKFISKDNGLTWEFLMEVEPNEEA
;
A
#
# COMPACT_ATOMS: atom_id res chain seq x y z
N MET A 1 -40.18 -18.31 -63.68
CA MET A 1 -39.49 -17.46 -62.68
C MET A 1 -39.01 -18.20 -61.42
N LYS A 2 -39.61 -19.33 -60.98
CA LYS A 2 -39.07 -20.11 -59.82
C LYS A 2 -37.81 -20.96 -60.12
N LYS A 3 -37.57 -21.39 -61.36
CA LYS A 3 -36.37 -22.20 -61.73
C LYS A 3 -35.07 -21.39 -61.84
N ALA A 4 -35.15 -20.08 -62.11
CA ALA A 4 -33.98 -19.21 -62.21
C ALA A 4 -33.41 -18.81 -60.84
N ILE A 5 -34.27 -18.62 -59.84
CA ILE A 5 -33.86 -18.24 -58.47
C ILE A 5 -33.17 -19.40 -57.74
N ILE A 6 -33.64 -20.64 -57.95
CA ILE A 6 -33.01 -21.85 -57.38
C ILE A 6 -31.62 -22.09 -57.99
N SER A 7 -31.42 -21.74 -59.27
CA SER A 7 -30.14 -21.91 -59.97
C SER A 7 -29.07 -20.90 -59.53
N ILE A 8 -29.46 -19.70 -59.10
CA ILE A 8 -28.53 -18.67 -58.61
C ILE A 8 -28.11 -18.98 -57.17
N ALA A 9 -29.03 -19.49 -56.33
CA ALA A 9 -28.74 -19.85 -54.94
C ALA A 9 -27.75 -21.04 -54.83
N THR A 10 -27.83 -22.03 -55.72
CA THR A 10 -26.87 -23.14 -55.75
C THR A 10 -25.46 -22.73 -56.20
N ILE A 11 -25.35 -21.77 -57.12
CA ILE A 11 -24.04 -21.28 -57.58
C ILE A 11 -23.30 -20.51 -56.46
N ILE A 12 -24.02 -19.70 -55.68
CA ILE A 12 -23.44 -18.93 -54.55
C ILE A 12 -23.01 -19.87 -53.40
N GLY A 13 -23.77 -20.94 -53.14
CA GLY A 13 -23.40 -21.94 -52.13
C GLY A 13 -22.12 -22.71 -52.51
N ILE A 14 -21.96 -23.07 -53.78
CA ILE A 14 -20.78 -23.82 -54.25
C ILE A 14 -19.52 -22.94 -54.26
N THR A 15 -19.62 -21.65 -54.60
CA THR A 15 -18.45 -20.75 -54.57
C THR A 15 -17.96 -20.45 -53.16
N LEU A 16 -18.86 -20.35 -52.16
CA LEU A 16 -18.48 -20.20 -50.75
C LEU A 16 -17.80 -21.45 -50.17
N ILE A 17 -18.26 -22.64 -50.56
CA ILE A 17 -17.64 -23.90 -50.12
C ILE A 17 -16.25 -24.08 -50.77
N LEU A 18 -16.11 -23.76 -52.06
CA LEU A 18 -14.83 -23.83 -52.75
C LEU A 18 -13.80 -22.82 -52.22
N THR A 19 -14.23 -21.63 -51.80
CA THR A 19 -13.33 -20.63 -51.18
C THR A 19 -12.89 -21.03 -49.78
N LEU A 20 -13.76 -21.67 -48.98
CA LEU A 20 -13.40 -22.24 -47.68
C LEU A 20 -12.40 -23.40 -47.80
N ILE A 21 -12.58 -24.29 -48.79
CA ILE A 21 -11.64 -25.39 -49.06
C ILE A 21 -10.29 -24.85 -49.57
N TYR A 22 -10.31 -23.83 -50.44
CA TYR A 22 -9.09 -23.17 -50.88
C TYR A 22 -8.34 -22.53 -49.72
N TYR A 23 -9.04 -21.85 -48.81
CA TYR A 23 -8.43 -21.20 -47.65
C TYR A 23 -7.89 -22.20 -46.62
N GLN A 24 -8.58 -23.32 -46.37
CA GLN A 24 -8.10 -24.38 -45.48
C GLN A 24 -6.92 -25.17 -46.05
N ASN A 25 -6.82 -25.33 -47.37
CA ASN A 25 -5.71 -26.02 -48.03
C ASN A 25 -4.53 -25.09 -48.37
N SER A 26 -4.64 -23.79 -48.10
CA SER A 26 -3.57 -22.81 -48.29
C SER A 26 -2.75 -22.65 -47.00
N GLU A 27 -2.02 -23.67 -46.59
CA GLU A 27 -0.91 -23.45 -45.65
C GLU A 27 0.28 -22.85 -46.43
N PRO A 28 0.84 -21.70 -46.01
CA PRO A 28 2.11 -21.26 -46.57
C PRO A 28 3.21 -22.21 -46.11
N THR A 29 3.66 -23.08 -47.00
CA THR A 29 4.89 -23.84 -46.83
C THR A 29 6.07 -22.87 -46.84
N LEU A 30 6.72 -22.69 -45.69
CA LEU A 30 8.01 -22.04 -45.63
C LEU A 30 9.06 -22.96 -46.27
N PRO A 31 9.88 -22.48 -47.23
CA PRO A 31 10.97 -23.26 -47.79
C PRO A 31 12.05 -23.55 -46.74
N THR A 32 12.50 -24.79 -46.69
CA THR A 32 13.73 -25.24 -46.01
C THR A 32 14.96 -24.51 -46.55
N ASP A 33 15.81 -24.09 -45.62
CA ASP A 33 17.24 -23.75 -45.76
C ASP A 33 17.67 -22.89 -46.96
N GLN A 34 17.64 -21.57 -46.76
CA GLN A 34 18.72 -20.71 -47.23
C GLN A 34 19.35 -19.99 -46.04
N LEU A 35 20.60 -20.36 -45.77
CA LEU A 35 21.54 -19.72 -44.86
C LEU A 35 21.57 -18.21 -45.09
N VAL A 36 20.77 -17.46 -44.33
CA VAL A 36 21.03 -16.05 -44.07
C VAL A 36 21.79 -16.00 -42.75
N GLN A 37 23.11 -15.87 -42.85
CA GLN A 37 23.92 -15.30 -41.77
C GLN A 37 23.39 -13.87 -41.53
N GLN A 38 22.36 -13.73 -40.69
CA GLN A 38 22.20 -12.49 -39.97
C GLN A 38 23.32 -12.47 -38.94
N ASN A 39 24.26 -11.57 -39.16
CA ASN A 39 25.16 -11.07 -38.13
C ASN A 39 24.33 -10.75 -36.89
N LYS A 40 24.27 -11.68 -35.94
CA LYS A 40 24.01 -11.34 -34.55
C LYS A 40 25.20 -10.47 -34.15
N THR A 41 25.03 -9.15 -34.28
CA THR A 41 25.73 -8.25 -33.38
C THR A 41 25.50 -8.85 -32.00
N PRO A 42 26.55 -9.19 -31.22
CA PRO A 42 26.34 -9.61 -29.86
C PRO A 42 25.51 -8.51 -29.23
N GLN A 43 24.30 -8.84 -28.80
CA GLN A 43 23.52 -7.97 -27.95
C GLN A 43 24.41 -7.84 -26.72
N LYS A 44 25.16 -6.74 -26.65
CA LYS A 44 26.01 -6.41 -25.52
C LYS A 44 25.02 -6.50 -24.35
N GLN A 45 25.16 -7.49 -23.49
CA GLN A 45 24.48 -7.46 -22.20
C GLN A 45 24.87 -6.10 -21.65
N GLN A 46 23.91 -5.16 -21.64
CA GLN A 46 24.09 -3.94 -20.90
C GLN A 46 24.35 -4.44 -19.49
N GLU A 47 25.57 -4.19 -19.02
CA GLU A 47 25.88 -4.35 -17.62
C GLU A 47 24.77 -3.61 -16.87
N PRO A 48 24.04 -4.28 -15.96
CA PRO A 48 22.90 -3.67 -15.31
C PRO A 48 23.35 -2.35 -14.72
N GLU A 49 22.53 -1.31 -14.90
CA GLU A 49 22.86 0.00 -14.34
C GLU A 49 23.15 -0.17 -12.84
N PRO A 50 24.19 0.52 -12.33
CA PRO A 50 24.53 0.41 -10.92
C PRO A 50 23.33 0.85 -10.09
N LEU A 51 22.93 -0.01 -9.17
CA LEU A 51 21.77 0.21 -8.32
C LEU A 51 21.92 1.53 -7.57
N GLN A 52 20.87 2.33 -7.62
CA GLN A 52 20.77 3.58 -6.88
C GLN A 52 19.85 3.35 -5.67
N PRO A 53 20.30 3.65 -4.45
CA PRO A 53 19.47 3.53 -3.26
C PRO A 53 18.45 4.67 -3.17
N ILE A 54 17.21 4.28 -2.95
CA ILE A 54 16.20 5.13 -2.33
C ILE A 54 16.43 5.02 -0.82
N GLY A 55 16.90 6.11 -0.21
CA GLY A 55 17.32 6.14 1.19
C GLY A 55 16.13 6.08 2.15
N VAL A 56 16.26 5.23 3.17
CA VAL A 56 15.37 5.20 4.35
C VAL A 56 16.07 5.86 5.53
N THR A 57 17.35 5.54 5.73
CA THR A 57 18.24 6.25 6.65
C THR A 57 19.56 6.54 5.93
N GLU A 58 20.54 7.10 6.64
CA GLU A 58 21.89 7.30 6.10
C GLU A 58 22.57 6.00 5.62
N LYS A 59 22.17 4.85 6.18
CA LYS A 59 22.71 3.52 5.83
C LYS A 59 21.71 2.60 5.16
N LEU A 60 20.44 2.66 5.55
CA LEU A 60 19.41 1.76 5.05
C LEU A 60 18.80 2.34 3.78
N GLY A 61 18.70 1.53 2.75
CA GLY A 61 18.11 1.94 1.47
C GLY A 61 17.63 0.76 0.66
N TYR A 62 16.76 1.02 -0.31
CA TYR A 62 16.23 -0.01 -1.19
C TYR A 62 16.33 0.40 -2.65
N SER A 63 16.20 -0.56 -3.55
CA SER A 63 16.12 -0.32 -4.99
C SER A 63 15.05 -1.20 -5.59
N LEU A 64 14.31 -0.61 -6.55
CA LEU A 64 13.26 -1.28 -7.33
C LEU A 64 13.66 -1.43 -8.81
N GLN A 65 14.96 -1.29 -9.10
CA GLN A 65 15.54 -1.44 -10.43
C GLN A 65 15.56 -2.90 -10.87
N ASN A 66 15.67 -3.13 -12.17
CA ASN A 66 15.75 -4.47 -12.77
C ASN A 66 14.55 -5.39 -12.45
N ASP A 67 13.39 -4.80 -12.13
CA ASP A 67 12.17 -5.53 -11.73
C ASP A 67 12.31 -6.38 -10.46
N GLU A 68 13.29 -6.03 -9.62
CA GLU A 68 13.57 -6.72 -8.36
C GLU A 68 13.38 -5.77 -7.17
N VAL A 69 13.13 -6.36 -6.00
CA VAL A 69 13.15 -5.66 -4.72
C VAL A 69 14.49 -5.96 -4.07
N GLN A 70 15.29 -4.93 -3.86
CA GLN A 70 16.63 -5.08 -3.29
C GLN A 70 16.83 -4.11 -2.13
N MET A 71 17.61 -4.52 -1.14
CA MET A 71 17.86 -3.77 0.08
C MET A 71 19.36 -3.69 0.37
N THR A 72 19.77 -2.58 0.98
CA THR A 72 21.13 -2.33 1.45
C THR A 72 21.09 -1.84 2.90
N TYR A 73 22.06 -2.31 3.69
CA TYR A 73 22.27 -1.90 5.08
C TYR A 73 23.54 -1.03 5.24
N ASP A 74 24.19 -0.69 4.13
CA ASP A 74 25.50 -0.04 4.04
C ASP A 74 25.55 1.01 2.91
N ASN A 75 24.43 1.72 2.70
CA ASN A 75 24.31 2.82 1.74
C ASN A 75 24.67 2.44 0.29
N GLY A 76 24.31 1.23 -0.12
CA GLY A 76 24.46 0.72 -1.48
C GLY A 76 25.81 0.09 -1.79
N GLU A 77 26.68 -0.12 -0.78
CA GLU A 77 27.92 -0.88 -0.95
C GLU A 77 27.63 -2.36 -1.25
N THR A 78 26.65 -2.94 -0.56
CA THR A 78 26.14 -4.29 -0.80
C THR A 78 24.62 -4.31 -0.94
N TRP A 79 24.14 -5.29 -1.71
CA TRP A 79 22.73 -5.43 -2.06
C TRP A 79 22.25 -6.86 -1.83
N MET A 80 21.10 -6.97 -1.17
CA MET A 80 20.41 -8.21 -0.89
C MET A 80 19.08 -8.22 -1.65
N LYS A 81 18.83 -9.28 -2.42
CA LYS A 81 17.54 -9.48 -3.08
C LYS A 81 16.51 -9.95 -2.07
N VAL A 82 15.38 -9.26 -2.03
CA VAL A 82 14.20 -9.67 -1.27
C VAL A 82 13.42 -10.69 -2.11
N PRO A 83 13.04 -11.86 -1.56
CA PRO A 83 12.34 -12.91 -2.32
C PRO A 83 10.83 -12.60 -2.45
N ILE A 84 10.52 -11.43 -3.02
CA ILE A 84 9.17 -10.95 -3.33
C ILE A 84 9.14 -10.50 -4.79
N GLU A 85 8.05 -10.82 -5.49
CA GLU A 85 7.80 -10.27 -6.83
C GLU A 85 7.42 -8.80 -6.70
N LYS A 86 8.14 -7.91 -7.41
CA LYS A 86 7.94 -6.44 -7.29
C LYS A 86 6.48 -6.04 -7.45
N GLN A 87 5.79 -6.63 -8.43
CA GLN A 87 4.38 -6.35 -8.72
C GLN A 87 3.44 -6.58 -7.53
N ASP A 88 3.74 -7.53 -6.64
CA ASP A 88 2.89 -7.87 -5.50
C ASP A 88 2.87 -6.74 -4.47
N LEU A 89 3.95 -5.94 -4.37
CA LEU A 89 4.03 -4.76 -3.50
C LEU A 89 3.18 -3.59 -4.01
N PHE A 90 2.73 -3.63 -5.26
CA PHE A 90 1.93 -2.59 -5.90
C PHE A 90 0.50 -3.03 -6.25
N GLU A 91 0.09 -4.24 -5.85
CA GLU A 91 -1.26 -4.77 -6.07
C GLU A 91 -2.28 -4.13 -5.09
N ILE A 92 -2.47 -2.82 -5.22
CA ILE A 92 -3.52 -2.04 -4.56
C ILE A 92 -4.52 -1.50 -5.58
N THR A 93 -5.72 -1.14 -5.12
CA THR A 93 -6.81 -0.70 -6.03
C THR A 93 -6.45 0.56 -6.82
N TYR A 94 -5.53 1.38 -6.31
CA TYR A 94 -5.03 2.58 -6.97
C TYR A 94 -3.54 2.40 -7.23
N ARG A 95 -3.16 1.96 -8.44
CA ARG A 95 -1.73 1.90 -8.82
C ARG A 95 -1.11 3.28 -8.66
N GLY A 96 -0.29 3.43 -7.62
CA GLY A 96 0.52 4.61 -7.38
C GLY A 96 1.74 4.65 -8.31
N ASN A 97 2.71 5.47 -7.96
CA ASN A 97 4.01 5.46 -8.61
C ASN A 97 4.75 4.15 -8.23
N GLU A 98 5.00 3.25 -9.19
CA GLU A 98 5.75 2.00 -8.97
C GLU A 98 7.28 2.21 -8.87
N GLN A 99 7.70 3.46 -8.62
CA GLN A 99 9.09 3.87 -8.45
C GLN A 99 9.54 3.83 -6.99
N GLU A 100 8.63 3.95 -6.03
CA GLU A 100 8.93 4.01 -4.60
C GLU A 100 7.92 3.15 -3.83
N LEU A 101 8.38 2.55 -2.73
CA LEU A 101 7.50 1.85 -1.80
C LEU A 101 6.63 2.86 -1.06
N GLU A 102 5.35 2.53 -0.90
CA GLU A 102 4.41 3.38 -0.16
C GLU A 102 4.84 3.48 1.30
N GLU A 103 4.83 4.70 1.85
CA GLU A 103 5.13 4.95 3.26
C GLU A 103 4.20 4.12 4.17
N GLY A 104 4.77 3.54 5.23
CA GLY A 104 4.05 2.66 6.15
C GLY A 104 3.77 1.25 5.61
N SER A 105 4.01 0.97 4.33
CA SER A 105 3.79 -0.38 3.78
C SER A 105 4.88 -1.41 4.15
N PHE A 106 6.00 -0.93 4.68
CA PHE A 106 7.15 -1.74 5.04
C PHE A 106 7.82 -1.18 6.30
N ILE A 107 8.55 -2.06 6.98
CA ILE A 107 9.46 -1.73 8.08
C ILE A 107 10.86 -2.02 7.58
N PHE A 108 11.79 -1.11 7.82
CA PHE A 108 13.18 -1.33 7.47
C PHE A 108 14.09 -0.78 8.56
N SER A 109 14.62 -1.70 9.35
CA SER A 109 15.58 -1.45 10.43
C SER A 109 16.65 -2.55 10.43
N GLU A 110 17.69 -2.42 11.25
CA GLU A 110 18.68 -3.49 11.39
C GLU A 110 18.12 -4.77 12.05
N GLU A 111 17.06 -4.65 12.86
CA GLU A 111 16.48 -5.74 13.67
C GLU A 111 15.27 -6.42 13.01
N LEU A 112 14.58 -5.67 12.15
CA LEU A 112 13.38 -6.14 11.44
C LEU A 112 13.27 -5.41 10.11
N THR A 113 13.15 -6.22 9.07
CA THR A 113 12.79 -5.80 7.73
C THR A 113 11.56 -6.57 7.32
N GLY A 114 10.49 -5.88 6.93
CA GLY A 114 9.24 -6.57 6.60
C GLY A 114 8.33 -5.77 5.69
N PHE A 115 7.50 -6.48 4.94
CA PHE A 115 6.61 -5.91 3.93
C PHE A 115 5.20 -6.44 4.15
N LEU A 116 4.21 -5.54 4.10
CA LEU A 116 2.80 -5.89 4.10
C LEU A 116 2.23 -5.71 2.69
N TYR A 117 1.76 -6.80 2.08
CA TYR A 117 1.29 -6.78 0.70
C TYR A 117 0.26 -7.88 0.40
N SER A 118 -0.35 -7.82 -0.78
CA SER A 118 -1.32 -8.80 -1.24
C SER A 118 -0.65 -9.88 -2.09
N LYS A 119 -0.92 -11.15 -1.80
CA LYS A 119 -0.39 -12.30 -2.54
C LYS A 119 -1.44 -13.40 -2.62
N ALA A 120 -1.87 -13.74 -3.82
CA ALA A 120 -2.78 -14.85 -4.10
C ALA A 120 -4.05 -14.86 -3.22
N GLY A 121 -4.69 -13.69 -3.04
CA GLY A 121 -5.90 -13.57 -2.21
C GLY A 121 -5.66 -13.59 -0.70
N ASN A 122 -4.44 -13.30 -0.27
CA ASN A 122 -4.07 -13.11 1.14
C ASN A 122 -3.38 -11.76 1.32
N ILE A 123 -3.48 -11.22 2.53
CA ILE A 123 -2.63 -10.14 3.02
C ILE A 123 -1.53 -10.79 3.83
N VAL A 124 -0.30 -10.62 3.37
CA VAL A 124 0.88 -11.33 3.87
C VAL A 124 1.84 -10.32 4.48
N PHE A 125 2.37 -10.67 5.65
CA PHE A 125 3.56 -10.04 6.22
C PHE A 125 4.77 -10.94 5.91
N HIS A 126 5.65 -10.46 5.04
CA HIS A 126 6.90 -11.14 4.68
C HIS A 126 8.07 -10.42 5.32
N TYR A 127 8.86 -11.09 6.14
CA TYR A 127 9.83 -10.42 7.02
C TYR A 127 11.10 -11.22 7.27
N SER A 128 12.14 -10.50 7.67
CA SER A 128 13.46 -11.00 8.03
C SER A 128 13.93 -10.29 9.31
N ARG A 129 14.71 -11.02 10.13
CA ARG A 129 15.33 -10.53 11.37
C ARG A 129 16.84 -10.69 11.38
N ASP A 130 17.41 -11.09 10.26
CA ASP A 130 18.82 -11.39 10.06
C ASP A 130 19.34 -10.65 8.81
N LYS A 131 18.88 -9.41 8.65
CA LYS A 131 19.29 -8.50 7.56
C LYS A 131 19.09 -9.07 6.15
N GLY A 132 18.06 -9.91 5.99
CA GLY A 132 17.68 -10.50 4.70
C GLY A 132 18.37 -11.82 4.38
N GLU A 133 19.11 -12.43 5.31
CA GLU A 133 19.69 -13.78 5.14
C GLU A 133 18.60 -14.85 5.05
N THR A 134 17.57 -14.77 5.90
CA THR A 134 16.40 -15.63 5.86
C THR A 134 15.09 -14.85 5.94
N TRP A 135 14.03 -15.43 5.37
CA TRP A 135 12.72 -14.80 5.25
C TRP A 135 11.60 -15.71 5.73
N GLN A 136 10.61 -15.12 6.37
CA GLN A 136 9.42 -15.76 6.92
C GLN A 136 8.16 -15.09 6.36
N GLU A 137 7.08 -15.86 6.21
CA GLU A 137 5.78 -15.36 5.78
C GLU A 137 4.72 -15.66 6.84
N ALA A 138 3.92 -14.65 7.19
CA ALA A 138 2.74 -14.80 8.03
C ALA A 138 1.50 -14.28 7.30
N ILE A 139 0.41 -15.05 7.33
CA ILE A 139 -0.88 -14.60 6.81
C ILE A 139 -1.53 -13.72 7.86
N VAL A 140 -1.68 -12.43 7.54
CA VAL A 140 -2.41 -11.47 8.39
C VAL A 140 -3.91 -11.67 8.21
N ARG A 141 -4.36 -11.85 6.97
CA ARG A 141 -5.77 -12.08 6.62
C ARG A 141 -5.92 -12.79 5.27
N ASN A 142 -6.89 -13.69 5.17
CA ASN A 142 -7.39 -14.16 3.88
C ASN A 142 -8.36 -13.11 3.29
N SER A 143 -8.02 -12.55 2.12
CA SER A 143 -8.82 -11.51 1.46
C SER A 143 -8.69 -11.62 -0.06
N PRO A 144 -9.78 -11.94 -0.79
CA PRO A 144 -9.74 -11.96 -2.24
C PRO A 144 -9.72 -10.54 -2.86
N PHE A 145 -9.86 -9.50 -2.04
CA PHE A 145 -9.91 -8.11 -2.49
C PHE A 145 -8.59 -7.38 -2.21
N PRO A 146 -8.09 -6.58 -3.16
CA PRO A 146 -6.87 -5.81 -2.99
C PRO A 146 -7.05 -4.70 -1.94
N MET A 147 -5.95 -4.37 -1.26
CA MET A 147 -5.93 -3.28 -0.29
C MET A 147 -6.03 -1.92 -0.99
N ARG A 148 -6.39 -0.88 -0.22
CA ARG A 148 -6.41 0.51 -0.67
C ARG A 148 -5.53 1.44 0.15
N PHE A 149 -5.52 1.21 1.45
CA PHE A 149 -4.58 1.75 2.40
C PHE A 149 -3.93 0.57 3.11
N ARG A 150 -2.65 0.72 3.49
CA ARG A 150 -1.98 -0.23 4.36
C ARG A 150 -0.91 0.46 5.20
N LYS A 151 -0.75 0.01 6.43
CA LYS A 151 0.29 0.43 7.35
C LYS A 151 0.68 -0.73 8.24
N ILE A 152 1.97 -0.91 8.46
CA ILE A 152 2.51 -1.90 9.38
C ILE A 152 3.63 -1.28 10.20
N ASP A 153 3.65 -1.58 11.50
CA ASP A 153 4.69 -1.09 12.40
C ASP A 153 4.74 -1.94 13.67
N PHE A 154 5.83 -1.80 14.42
CA PHE A 154 6.08 -2.48 15.69
C PHE A 154 6.48 -1.49 16.77
N ILE A 155 5.82 -1.56 17.93
CA ILE A 155 6.17 -0.75 19.10
C ILE A 155 7.36 -1.35 19.83
N ASP A 156 7.47 -2.68 19.81
CA ASP A 156 8.61 -3.42 20.33
C ASP A 156 8.80 -4.72 19.54
N SER A 157 9.79 -5.55 19.94
CA SER A 157 10.12 -6.79 19.24
C SER A 157 8.97 -7.80 19.15
N SER A 158 7.98 -7.71 20.03
CA SER A 158 6.85 -8.64 20.16
C SER A 158 5.54 -8.04 19.67
N PHE A 159 5.27 -6.77 19.96
CA PHE A 159 4.01 -6.12 19.66
C PHE A 159 4.09 -5.26 18.41
N GLY A 160 3.17 -5.53 17.48
CA GLY A 160 3.02 -4.75 16.27
C GLY A 160 1.58 -4.76 15.77
N TYR A 161 1.32 -3.91 14.78
CA TYR A 161 0.00 -3.73 14.21
C TYR A 161 0.07 -3.67 12.68
N ALA A 162 -1.00 -4.15 12.05
CA ALA A 162 -1.24 -4.04 10.63
C ALA A 162 -2.63 -3.43 10.44
N ILE A 163 -2.67 -2.27 9.79
CA ILE A 163 -3.90 -1.53 9.49
C ILE A 163 -4.04 -1.45 7.99
N PHE A 164 -5.19 -1.84 7.46
CA PHE A 164 -5.45 -1.75 6.03
C PHE A 164 -6.93 -1.59 5.75
N THR A 165 -7.25 -1.07 4.56
CA THR A 165 -8.63 -0.92 4.10
C THR A 165 -8.89 -1.74 2.84
N GLY A 166 -10.14 -2.17 2.69
CA GLY A 166 -10.57 -3.04 1.58
C GLY A 166 -12.07 -3.28 1.58
N ASP A 167 -12.51 -4.34 0.89
CA ASP A 167 -13.92 -4.76 0.83
C ASP A 167 -14.89 -3.64 0.41
N LYS A 168 -14.45 -2.78 -0.53
CA LYS A 168 -15.24 -1.63 -0.99
C LYS A 168 -16.55 -2.07 -1.64
N ALA A 169 -17.68 -1.64 -1.09
CA ALA A 169 -19.00 -1.87 -1.64
C ALA A 169 -19.88 -0.62 -1.45
N MET A 170 -20.60 -0.21 -2.50
CA MET A 170 -21.61 0.88 -2.42
C MET A 170 -21.09 2.16 -1.73
N SER A 171 -19.90 2.62 -2.12
CA SER A 171 -19.20 3.79 -1.55
C SER A 171 -18.80 3.68 -0.07
N GLN A 172 -18.95 2.51 0.52
CA GLN A 172 -18.41 2.15 1.83
C GLN A 172 -17.12 1.36 1.67
N GLU A 173 -16.23 1.51 2.65
CA GLU A 173 -14.98 0.78 2.73
C GLU A 173 -14.77 0.33 4.16
N GLU A 174 -14.35 -0.93 4.32
CA GLU A 174 -14.08 -1.51 5.63
C GLU A 174 -12.65 -1.22 6.06
N SER A 175 -12.49 -1.00 7.36
CA SER A 175 -11.18 -0.87 8.00
C SER A 175 -10.86 -2.13 8.79
N PHE A 176 -9.60 -2.55 8.72
CA PHE A 176 -9.12 -3.72 9.42
C PHE A 176 -7.87 -3.38 10.22
N VAL A 177 -7.89 -3.75 11.49
CA VAL A 177 -6.74 -3.67 12.38
C VAL A 177 -6.45 -5.08 12.87
N TYR A 178 -5.20 -5.50 12.72
CA TYR A 178 -4.68 -6.75 13.23
C TYR A 178 -3.50 -6.46 14.15
N LEU A 179 -3.43 -7.16 15.26
CA LEU A 179 -2.36 -7.05 16.25
C LEU A 179 -1.56 -8.33 16.30
N THR A 180 -0.25 -8.23 16.49
CA THR A 180 0.61 -9.34 16.84
C THR A 180 1.18 -9.12 18.24
N PHE A 181 1.41 -10.21 18.96
CA PHE A 181 2.04 -10.23 20.28
C PHE A 181 3.25 -11.18 20.31
N ASN A 182 3.68 -11.65 19.14
CA ASN A 182 4.77 -12.60 18.95
C ASN A 182 5.62 -12.25 17.73
N GLY A 183 5.87 -10.97 17.50
CA GLY A 183 6.83 -10.53 16.50
C GLY A 183 6.35 -10.71 15.05
N GLY A 184 5.04 -10.79 14.82
CA GLY A 184 4.46 -10.94 13.48
C GLY A 184 4.27 -12.37 13.01
N GLU A 185 4.58 -13.38 13.84
CA GLU A 185 4.33 -14.79 13.52
C GLU A 185 2.82 -15.10 13.41
N THR A 186 2.01 -14.51 14.30
CA THR A 186 0.54 -14.64 14.28
C THR A 186 -0.14 -13.30 14.50
N TRP A 187 -1.33 -13.16 13.93
CA TRP A 187 -2.09 -11.90 13.89
C TRP A 187 -3.52 -12.12 14.36
N GLN A 188 -4.03 -11.19 15.17
CA GLN A 188 -5.37 -11.21 15.76
C GLN A 188 -6.15 -9.97 15.35
N LYS A 189 -7.34 -10.17 14.77
CA LYS A 189 -8.23 -9.08 14.36
C LYS A 189 -8.81 -8.36 15.58
N THR A 190 -8.85 -7.04 15.56
CA THR A 190 -9.57 -6.23 16.55
C THR A 190 -11.07 -6.13 16.24
N ASN A 191 -11.84 -5.51 17.13
CA ASN A 191 -13.20 -5.11 16.81
C ASN A 191 -13.23 -3.94 15.81
N HIS A 192 -14.33 -3.83 15.07
CA HIS A 192 -14.53 -2.77 14.07
C HIS A 192 -14.95 -1.46 14.77
N PRO A 193 -14.42 -0.29 14.37
CA PRO A 193 -14.75 1.00 14.98
C PRO A 193 -16.16 1.53 14.67
N GLY A 194 -16.90 0.84 13.80
CA GLY A 194 -18.23 1.25 13.36
C GLY A 194 -18.24 2.31 12.27
N VAL A 195 -17.08 2.63 11.69
CA VAL A 195 -16.91 3.64 10.64
C VAL A 195 -16.54 2.96 9.33
N THR A 196 -17.32 3.22 8.27
CA THR A 196 -17.11 2.65 6.93
C THR A 196 -16.65 3.70 5.91
N ARG A 197 -15.68 4.52 6.33
CA ARG A 197 -15.05 5.59 5.54
C ARG A 197 -13.56 5.26 5.34
N LEU A 198 -12.94 5.92 4.37
CA LEU A 198 -11.50 5.80 4.12
C LEU A 198 -10.71 6.22 5.36
N ILE A 199 -9.76 5.38 5.76
CA ILE A 199 -8.73 5.72 6.74
C ILE A 199 -7.80 6.77 6.13
N ALA A 200 -7.46 7.76 6.94
CA ALA A 200 -6.40 8.72 6.67
C ALA A 200 -5.06 8.21 7.23
N ASP A 201 -5.08 7.70 8.46
CA ASP A 201 -3.93 7.14 9.15
C ASP A 201 -4.38 6.29 10.35
N GLY A 202 -3.47 5.53 10.96
CA GLY A 202 -3.73 4.81 12.19
C GLY A 202 -2.47 4.19 12.78
N GLY A 203 -2.51 3.86 14.07
CA GLY A 203 -1.38 3.23 14.74
C GLY A 203 -1.61 3.05 16.22
N PHE A 204 -0.62 2.47 16.89
CA PHE A 204 -0.62 2.27 18.33
C PHE A 204 0.54 3.05 18.96
N VAL A 205 0.39 3.44 20.21
CA VAL A 205 1.47 4.05 21.01
C VAL A 205 1.97 3.11 22.10
N ASP A 206 1.15 2.12 22.46
CA ASP A 206 1.46 1.05 23.39
C ASP A 206 0.57 -0.18 23.08
N HIS A 207 0.62 -1.23 23.92
CA HIS A 207 -0.12 -2.48 23.69
C HIS A 207 -1.65 -2.36 23.81
N GLN A 208 -2.14 -1.27 24.41
CA GLN A 208 -3.56 -1.03 24.71
C GLN A 208 -4.12 0.16 23.93
N THR A 209 -3.32 1.20 23.72
CA THR A 209 -3.75 2.49 23.19
C THR A 209 -3.49 2.58 21.69
N GLY A 210 -4.56 2.57 20.91
CA GLY A 210 -4.55 2.60 19.46
C GLY A 210 -5.47 3.67 18.89
N PHE A 211 -5.14 4.15 17.69
CA PHE A 211 -5.83 5.26 17.03
C PHE A 211 -6.14 4.95 15.57
N LEU A 212 -7.30 5.42 15.11
CA LEU A 212 -7.73 5.38 13.71
C LEU A 212 -8.27 6.75 13.31
N SER A 213 -7.65 7.36 12.32
CA SER A 213 -8.07 8.62 11.72
C SER A 213 -8.83 8.35 10.44
N PHE A 214 -10.02 8.93 10.30
CA PHE A 214 -10.92 8.73 9.16
C PHE A 214 -11.18 10.02 8.39
N GLY A 215 -11.62 9.86 7.15
CA GLY A 215 -12.30 10.93 6.41
C GLY A 215 -11.38 11.78 5.54
N ILE A 216 -10.66 11.19 4.59
CA ILE A 216 -9.82 11.96 3.66
C ILE A 216 -10.60 12.76 2.59
N LEU A 217 -11.87 12.44 2.36
CA LEU A 217 -12.70 13.06 1.31
C LEU A 217 -13.54 14.19 1.89
N ASN A 218 -13.19 15.43 1.53
CA ASN A 218 -13.86 16.66 1.97
C ASN A 218 -14.10 16.70 3.50
N PRO A 219 -13.08 16.52 4.33
CA PRO A 219 -13.26 16.59 5.77
C PRO A 219 -13.61 18.03 6.19
N GLU A 220 -14.57 18.15 7.10
CA GLU A 220 -14.90 19.42 7.74
C GLU A 220 -14.35 19.52 9.17
N ALA A 221 -13.99 18.38 9.75
CA ALA A 221 -13.44 18.24 11.10
C ALA A 221 -12.67 16.92 11.19
N PRO A 222 -11.70 16.80 12.11
CA PRO A 222 -10.99 15.56 12.34
C PRO A 222 -11.91 14.47 12.88
N GLU A 223 -11.79 13.25 12.35
CA GLU A 223 -12.53 12.07 12.79
C GLU A 223 -11.55 11.03 13.34
N LEU A 224 -11.14 11.21 14.60
CA LEU A 224 -10.22 10.32 15.31
C LEU A 224 -10.99 9.37 16.22
N HIS A 225 -10.69 8.08 16.13
CA HIS A 225 -11.17 7.04 17.04
C HIS A 225 -10.00 6.50 17.85
N VAL A 226 -10.24 6.24 19.13
CA VAL A 226 -9.27 5.70 20.09
C VAL A 226 -9.77 4.41 20.69
N SER A 227 -8.86 3.46 20.88
CA SER A 227 -9.01 2.30 21.74
C SER A 227 -8.03 2.41 22.89
N GLN A 228 -8.44 2.02 24.10
CA GLN A 228 -7.59 1.96 25.30
C GLN A 228 -7.55 0.54 25.88
N ASP A 229 -8.00 -0.46 25.11
CA ASP A 229 -8.17 -1.85 25.54
C ASP A 229 -7.66 -2.87 24.51
N GLY A 230 -6.71 -2.44 23.66
CA GLY A 230 -6.08 -3.29 22.64
C GLY A 230 -7.01 -3.59 21.47
N GLY A 231 -7.85 -2.62 21.08
CA GLY A 231 -8.79 -2.74 19.98
C GLY A 231 -10.05 -3.56 20.28
N LYS A 232 -10.35 -3.84 21.55
CA LYS A 232 -11.61 -4.51 21.93
C LYS A 232 -12.80 -3.55 21.85
N SER A 233 -12.56 -2.26 22.07
CA SER A 233 -13.53 -1.21 21.84
C SER A 233 -12.86 0.02 21.23
N TRP A 234 -13.63 0.76 20.43
CA TRP A 234 -13.20 2.00 19.80
C TRP A 234 -14.25 3.07 20.07
N THR A 235 -13.79 4.24 20.50
CA THR A 235 -14.65 5.39 20.77
C THR A 235 -14.13 6.59 20.00
N LYS A 236 -15.03 7.44 19.50
CA LYS A 236 -14.63 8.70 18.86
C LYS A 236 -14.02 9.63 19.91
N ALA A 237 -12.79 10.10 19.66
CA ALA A 237 -12.11 11.07 20.50
C ALA A 237 -12.75 12.46 20.34
N GLN A 238 -12.78 13.22 21.43
CA GLN A 238 -13.23 14.61 21.42
C GLN A 238 -12.05 15.54 21.17
N ILE A 239 -12.10 16.30 20.09
CA ILE A 239 -11.08 17.29 19.74
C ILE A 239 -11.65 18.69 19.98
N ASN A 240 -11.11 19.39 20.97
CA ASN A 240 -11.54 20.74 21.34
C ASN A 240 -10.80 21.75 20.47
N MET A 241 -11.40 22.07 19.32
CA MET A 241 -10.83 22.98 18.34
C MET A 241 -11.26 24.44 18.62
N PRO A 242 -10.32 25.40 18.70
CA PRO A 242 -10.69 26.81 18.73
C PRO A 242 -11.42 27.22 17.44
N ASN A 243 -12.54 27.95 17.56
CA ASN A 243 -13.39 28.35 16.42
C ASN A 243 -12.63 29.01 15.24
N LYS A 244 -11.49 29.68 15.51
CA LYS A 244 -10.66 30.28 14.45
C LYS A 244 -10.06 29.26 13.49
N TYR A 245 -10.01 27.99 13.88
CA TYR A 245 -9.47 26.87 13.10
C TYR A 245 -10.56 25.92 12.59
N ASP A 246 -11.83 26.30 12.69
CA ASP A 246 -12.93 25.52 12.14
C ASP A 246 -12.65 25.24 10.65
N ARG A 247 -12.69 23.95 10.27
CA ARG A 247 -12.39 23.44 8.92
C ARG A 247 -10.97 23.72 8.41
N VAL A 248 -10.06 24.17 9.28
CA VAL A 248 -8.64 24.36 8.93
C VAL A 248 -7.86 23.08 9.18
N PHE A 249 -7.86 22.58 10.41
CA PHE A 249 -7.17 21.34 10.77
C PHE A 249 -8.16 20.19 10.78
N VAL A 250 -8.02 19.27 9.81
CA VAL A 250 -9.10 18.36 9.45
C VAL A 250 -8.68 16.90 9.33
N ILE A 251 -7.39 16.59 9.21
CA ILE A 251 -6.89 15.22 9.17
C ILE A 251 -5.89 15.01 10.31
N ALA A 252 -6.23 14.12 11.22
CA ALA A 252 -5.37 13.74 12.34
C ALA A 252 -4.33 12.70 11.88
N GLU A 253 -3.08 12.90 12.29
CA GLU A 253 -1.99 11.91 12.19
C GLU A 253 -2.11 10.91 13.36
N VAL A 254 -1.26 9.88 13.39
CA VAL A 254 -1.19 9.02 14.59
C VAL A 254 -0.62 9.83 15.75
N PRO A 255 -1.30 9.83 16.90
CA PRO A 255 -0.71 10.38 18.12
C PRO A 255 0.62 9.71 18.50
N PHE A 256 1.46 10.46 19.19
CA PHE A 256 2.73 9.96 19.73
C PHE A 256 2.90 10.39 21.19
N ILE A 257 3.79 9.70 21.90
CA ILE A 257 4.11 10.02 23.28
C ILE A 257 5.10 11.19 23.28
N GLU A 258 4.75 12.26 23.98
CA GLU A 258 5.60 13.41 24.23
C GLU A 258 5.67 13.62 25.75
N ASP A 259 6.84 13.37 26.31
CA ASP A 259 7.09 13.39 27.75
C ASP A 259 6.09 12.52 28.56
N ASP A 260 5.13 13.14 29.22
CA ASP A 260 4.14 12.52 30.12
C ASP A 260 2.72 12.49 29.54
N HIS A 261 2.53 12.87 28.27
CA HIS A 261 1.24 12.98 27.62
C HIS A 261 1.29 12.51 26.16
N LEU A 262 0.12 12.43 25.53
CA LEU A 262 0.06 12.19 24.09
C LEU A 262 -0.04 13.52 23.35
N ALA A 263 0.70 13.63 22.26
CA ALA A 263 0.60 14.72 21.29
C ALA A 263 -0.05 14.22 20.00
N LEU A 264 -0.79 15.09 19.33
CA LEU A 264 -1.46 14.83 18.06
C LEU A 264 -1.22 16.01 17.13
N LEU A 265 -0.76 15.73 15.92
CA LEU A 265 -0.72 16.70 14.83
C LEU A 265 -1.94 16.53 13.94
N ILE A 266 -2.58 17.65 13.61
CA ILE A 266 -3.71 17.68 12.68
C ILE A 266 -3.37 18.61 11.53
N HIS A 267 -3.31 18.06 10.32
CA HIS A 267 -3.00 18.80 9.10
C HIS A 267 -4.27 19.19 8.33
N GLN A 268 -4.10 20.05 7.33
CA GLN A 268 -5.22 20.72 6.66
C GLN A 268 -5.88 19.90 5.54
N GLY A 269 -5.47 18.64 5.38
CA GLY A 269 -5.85 17.81 4.23
C GLY A 269 -5.34 18.36 2.89
N ARG A 270 -5.81 17.78 1.78
CA ARG A 270 -5.31 18.09 0.44
C ARG A 270 -5.69 19.47 -0.09
N SER A 271 -6.74 20.06 0.46
CA SER A 271 -7.32 21.34 0.02
C SER A 271 -6.99 22.51 0.95
N GLY A 272 -6.13 22.29 1.94
CA GLY A 272 -5.75 23.31 2.91
C GLY A 272 -4.98 24.46 2.28
N ASP A 273 -5.39 25.69 2.56
CA ASP A 273 -4.75 26.92 2.10
C ASP A 273 -4.34 27.87 3.24
N TYR A 274 -4.65 27.50 4.50
CA TYR A 274 -4.31 28.29 5.67
C TYR A 274 -2.80 28.39 5.82
N MET A 275 -2.30 29.63 5.86
CA MET A 275 -0.86 29.93 5.99
C MET A 275 0.01 29.17 4.98
N GLY A 276 -0.47 29.05 3.73
CA GLY A 276 0.25 28.34 2.67
C GLY A 276 0.08 26.82 2.69
N GLY A 277 -0.86 26.29 3.48
CA GLY A 277 -1.31 24.90 3.45
C GLY A 277 -0.41 23.89 4.17
N LYS A 278 0.67 24.36 4.80
CA LYS A 278 1.68 23.48 5.42
C LYS A 278 1.68 23.48 6.96
N VAL A 279 1.06 24.49 7.57
CA VAL A 279 0.94 24.59 9.03
C VAL A 279 0.04 23.46 9.54
N LYS A 280 0.44 22.82 10.64
CA LYS A 280 -0.36 21.83 11.39
C LYS A 280 -0.79 22.42 12.73
N GLY A 281 -1.88 21.89 13.29
CA GLY A 281 -2.26 22.16 14.68
C GLY A 281 -1.74 21.05 15.58
N LYS A 282 -1.01 21.39 16.65
CA LYS A 282 -0.60 20.46 17.71
C LYS A 282 -1.62 20.48 18.84
N PHE A 283 -2.05 19.30 19.25
CA PHE A 283 -2.99 19.06 20.32
C PHE A 283 -2.37 18.12 21.35
N ILE A 284 -2.79 18.22 22.60
CA ILE A 284 -2.33 17.36 23.69
C ILE A 284 -3.50 16.64 24.36
N SER A 285 -3.26 15.42 24.83
CA SER A 285 -4.20 14.63 25.59
C SER A 285 -3.57 14.11 26.88
N LYS A 286 -4.30 14.24 27.99
CA LYS A 286 -3.89 13.77 29.33
C LYS A 286 -4.72 12.58 29.82
N ASP A 287 -5.60 12.07 28.98
CA ASP A 287 -6.54 10.98 29.29
C ASP A 287 -6.40 9.84 28.27
N ASN A 288 -5.17 9.60 27.81
CA ASN A 288 -4.80 8.58 26.83
C ASN A 288 -5.62 8.67 25.53
N GLY A 289 -5.86 9.89 25.06
CA GLY A 289 -6.39 10.18 23.73
C GLY A 289 -7.91 10.25 23.63
N LEU A 290 -8.64 10.28 24.75
CA LEU A 290 -10.09 10.49 24.75
C LEU A 290 -10.45 11.95 24.45
N THR A 291 -9.71 12.90 25.04
CA THR A 291 -9.88 14.33 24.81
C THR A 291 -8.58 15.00 24.38
N TRP A 292 -8.69 15.96 23.47
CA TRP A 292 -7.57 16.67 22.87
C TRP A 292 -7.76 18.17 22.96
N GLU A 293 -6.79 18.88 23.53
CA GLU A 293 -6.77 20.34 23.65
C GLU A 293 -5.75 20.94 22.71
N PHE A 294 -6.11 22.03 22.03
CA PHE A 294 -5.18 22.75 21.16
C PHE A 294 -4.04 23.36 21.98
N LEU A 295 -2.80 23.11 21.55
CA LEU A 295 -1.59 23.67 22.15
C LEU A 295 -1.07 24.84 21.31
N MET A 296 -0.72 24.57 20.05
CA MET A 296 -0.08 25.56 19.17
C MET A 296 -0.17 25.18 17.69
N GLU A 297 0.15 26.13 16.82
CA GLU A 297 0.48 25.87 15.42
C GLU A 297 1.91 25.35 15.31
N VAL A 298 2.16 24.45 14.36
CA VAL A 298 3.50 23.90 14.06
C VAL A 298 3.81 24.15 12.59
N GLU A 299 4.96 24.80 12.37
CA GLU A 299 5.48 25.08 11.03
C GLU A 299 6.22 23.86 10.46
N PRO A 300 6.34 23.72 9.13
CA PRO A 300 6.84 22.50 8.49
C PRO A 300 8.30 22.13 8.80
N ASN A 301 9.07 23.09 9.32
CA ASN A 301 10.51 22.94 9.56
C ASN A 301 10.86 22.79 11.04
N GLU A 302 9.86 22.81 11.93
CA GLU A 302 10.06 22.46 13.32
C GLU A 302 9.77 20.96 13.43
N GLU A 303 10.83 20.14 13.50
CA GLU A 303 10.70 18.76 13.95
C GLU A 303 10.04 18.80 15.33
N ALA A 304 8.87 18.18 15.45
CA ALA A 304 8.09 18.10 16.68
C ALA A 304 8.67 17.04 17.63
#